data_AF-A0A381Z438-F1
#
_entry.id   AF-A0A381Z438-F1
#
_cell.length_a   1.000
_cell.length_b   1.000
_cell.length_c   1.000
_cell.angle_alpha   90.00
_cell.angle_beta   90.00
_cell.angle_gamma   90.00
#
_symmetry.space_group_name_H-M   'P 1'
#
loop_
_entity.id
_entity.type
_entity.pdbx_description
1 polymer ?
#
loop_
_entity_poly.entity_id
_entity_poly.type
_entity_poly.pdbx_seq_one_letter_code
_entity_poly.pdbx_strand_id
1 'polypeptide(L)'
;MKGKGLIFFAVCATLAGAVTAIFLVNAKQTIGEHVDTITQNKKEIDGLKSEKASLETAKADLTQKLNTANSSLSNLSTKYDKEVADHDLEIASNVRVMQEMREKLSAKDEKISALNGELQTAQNKNRDYDSQIKVLNSQMATKDQAIEDISRRLDSAVEDRDHLLKERDKLIAEKAELEKQFQDIVVLRQKVQRLQVELLASKKLEWLRRGFYGGARLKGGARLMSMNKKQKRPTDASSADLNVEVRRDGTVKIVPIETNSPPNGATP
;
A
#
# COMPACT_ATOMS: atom_id res chain seq x y z
N MET A 1 15.01 114.39 -148.42
CA MET A 1 14.08 113.35 -147.93
C MET A 1 14.58 112.84 -146.58
N LYS A 2 14.04 113.41 -145.50
CA LYS A 2 14.24 112.99 -144.11
C LYS A 2 13.32 111.78 -143.84
N GLY A 3 13.79 110.68 -143.25
CA GLY A 3 12.84 109.64 -142.76
C GLY A 3 13.33 108.19 -142.55
N LYS A 4 14.38 107.70 -143.24
CA LYS A 4 14.68 106.24 -143.23
C LYS A 4 15.59 105.74 -142.09
N GLY A 5 16.53 106.56 -141.60
CA GLY A 5 17.41 106.18 -140.50
C GLY A 5 16.71 106.09 -139.13
N LEU A 6 15.65 106.87 -138.94
CA LEU A 6 14.85 106.85 -137.70
C LEU A 6 14.01 105.57 -137.59
N ILE A 7 13.55 105.02 -138.72
CA ILE A 7 12.72 103.80 -138.77
C ILE A 7 13.57 102.56 -138.46
N PHE A 8 14.77 102.44 -139.03
CA PHE A 8 15.65 101.31 -138.74
C PHE A 8 16.13 101.30 -137.28
N PHE A 9 16.43 102.47 -136.71
CA PHE A 9 16.78 102.57 -135.29
C PHE A 9 15.60 102.21 -134.37
N ALA A 10 14.37 102.60 -134.75
CA ALA A 10 13.16 102.24 -134.01
C ALA A 10 12.84 100.73 -134.09
N VAL A 11 13.05 100.09 -135.25
CA VAL A 11 12.84 98.63 -135.42
C VAL A 11 13.89 97.83 -134.64
N CYS A 12 15.17 98.23 -134.68
CA CYS A 12 16.21 97.58 -133.88
C CYS A 12 15.99 97.79 -132.37
N ALA A 13 15.54 98.97 -131.94
CA ALA A 13 15.22 99.23 -130.53
C ALA A 13 13.99 98.43 -130.05
N THR A 14 12.98 98.24 -130.89
CA THR A 14 11.78 97.45 -130.55
C THR A 14 12.07 95.95 -130.52
N LEU A 15 12.89 95.43 -131.44
CA LEU A 15 13.32 94.03 -131.42
C LEU A 15 14.28 93.73 -130.25
N ALA A 16 15.23 94.63 -129.96
CA ALA A 16 16.09 94.50 -128.79
C ALA A 16 15.29 94.58 -127.48
N GLY A 17 14.27 95.44 -127.42
CA GLY A 17 13.31 95.53 -126.31
C GLY A 17 12.46 94.26 -126.14
N ALA A 18 12.04 93.62 -127.23
CA ALA A 18 11.25 92.39 -127.19
C ALA A 18 12.08 91.17 -126.72
N VAL A 19 13.32 91.04 -127.20
CA VAL A 19 14.23 89.95 -126.78
C VAL A 19 14.62 90.08 -125.31
N THR A 20 14.92 91.29 -124.85
CA THR A 20 15.17 91.56 -123.43
C THR A 20 13.92 91.35 -122.57
N ALA A 21 12.72 91.67 -123.06
CA ALA A 21 11.47 91.39 -122.36
C ALA A 21 11.21 89.89 -122.19
N ILE A 22 11.44 89.06 -123.21
CA ILE A 22 11.28 87.60 -123.12
C ILE A 22 12.29 86.99 -122.14
N PHE A 23 13.55 87.43 -122.20
CA PHE A 23 14.58 86.98 -121.25
C PHE A 23 14.22 87.38 -119.81
N LEU A 24 13.71 88.60 -119.61
CA LEU A 24 13.23 89.06 -118.31
C LEU A 24 12.02 88.27 -117.80
N VAL A 25 11.09 87.86 -118.68
CA VAL A 25 9.93 87.02 -118.30
C VAL A 25 10.38 85.63 -117.85
N ASN A 26 11.26 84.96 -118.60
CA ASN A 26 11.78 83.63 -118.23
C ASN A 26 12.65 83.68 -116.96
N ALA A 27 13.46 84.72 -116.80
CA ALA A 27 14.21 84.95 -115.57
C ALA A 27 13.27 85.19 -114.37
N LYS A 28 12.18 85.96 -114.56
CA LYS A 28 11.20 86.22 -113.51
C LYS A 28 10.45 84.95 -113.10
N GLN A 29 10.16 84.05 -114.03
CA GLN A 29 9.52 82.76 -113.75
C GLN A 29 10.45 81.81 -112.97
N THR A 30 11.70 81.62 -113.42
CA THR A 30 12.69 80.80 -112.70
C THR A 30 13.04 81.38 -111.32
N ILE A 31 13.11 82.71 -111.18
CA ILE A 31 13.24 83.37 -109.88
C ILE A 31 12.02 83.06 -108.98
N GLY A 32 10.81 83.07 -109.53
CA GLY A 32 9.59 82.70 -108.80
C GLY A 32 9.63 81.26 -108.26
N GLU A 33 9.98 80.29 -109.10
CA GLU A 33 10.10 78.88 -108.71
C GLU A 33 11.19 78.67 -107.64
N HIS A 34 12.34 79.35 -107.77
CA HIS A 34 13.38 79.33 -106.75
C HIS A 34 12.93 79.95 -105.43
N VAL A 35 12.14 81.04 -105.46
CA VAL A 35 11.56 81.65 -104.26
C VAL A 35 10.60 80.69 -103.55
N ASP A 36 9.75 79.98 -104.30
CA ASP A 36 8.82 78.99 -103.73
C ASP A 36 9.57 77.83 -103.06
N THR A 37 10.62 77.33 -103.74
CA THR A 37 11.47 76.24 -103.24
C THR A 37 12.23 76.67 -101.98
N ILE A 38 12.79 77.88 -101.95
CA ILE A 38 13.45 78.45 -100.77
C ILE A 38 12.45 78.59 -99.62
N THR A 39 11.22 78.99 -99.89
CA THR A 39 10.16 79.13 -98.89
C THR A 39 9.76 77.78 -98.31
N GLN A 40 9.65 76.74 -99.15
CA GLN A 40 9.37 75.37 -98.71
C GLN A 40 10.53 74.79 -97.88
N ASN A 41 11.76 74.89 -98.37
CA ASN A 41 12.95 74.44 -97.64
C ASN A 41 13.09 75.12 -96.28
N LYS A 42 12.73 76.42 -96.20
CA LYS A 42 12.71 77.15 -94.92
C LYS A 42 11.70 76.55 -93.94
N LYS A 43 10.49 76.20 -94.40
CA LYS A 43 9.49 75.51 -93.56
C LYS A 43 9.99 74.15 -93.08
N GLU A 44 10.63 73.37 -93.95
CA GLU A 44 11.21 72.06 -93.57
C GLU A 44 12.34 72.22 -92.55
N ILE A 45 13.24 73.20 -92.73
CA ILE A 45 14.31 73.50 -91.77
C ILE A 45 13.74 73.88 -90.40
N ASP A 46 12.71 74.72 -90.36
CA ASP A 46 12.06 75.12 -89.11
C ASP A 46 11.37 73.92 -88.43
N GLY A 47 10.75 73.03 -89.21
CA GLY A 47 10.17 71.77 -88.72
C GLY A 47 11.23 70.82 -88.12
N LEU A 48 12.30 70.55 -88.86
CA LEU A 48 13.42 69.72 -88.40
C LEU A 48 14.10 70.29 -87.15
N LYS A 49 14.18 71.63 -87.04
CA LYS A 49 14.73 72.30 -85.86
C LYS A 49 13.86 72.08 -84.63
N SER A 50 12.53 72.14 -84.79
CA SER A 50 11.58 71.84 -83.71
C SER A 50 11.65 70.36 -83.30
N GLU A 51 11.71 69.45 -84.27
CA GLU A 51 11.79 68.01 -84.03
C GLU A 51 13.08 67.63 -83.30
N LYS A 52 14.22 68.18 -83.73
CA LYS A 52 15.50 68.03 -83.02
C LYS A 52 15.43 68.52 -81.58
N ALA A 53 14.80 69.67 -81.33
CA ALA A 53 14.63 70.19 -79.97
C ALA A 53 13.83 69.21 -79.10
N SER A 54 12.72 68.67 -79.63
CA SER A 54 11.89 67.68 -78.94
C SER A 54 12.66 66.38 -78.64
N LEU A 55 13.50 65.94 -79.59
CA LEU A 55 14.31 64.74 -79.45
C LEU A 55 15.38 64.89 -78.36
N GLU A 56 16.03 66.06 -78.28
CA GLU A 56 16.98 66.38 -77.21
C GLU A 56 16.30 66.43 -75.84
N THR A 57 15.06 66.93 -75.78
CA THR A 57 14.30 66.94 -74.52
C THR A 57 13.94 65.52 -74.09
N ALA A 58 13.44 64.69 -75.02
CA ALA A 58 13.11 63.29 -74.74
C ALA A 58 14.34 62.47 -74.32
N LYS A 59 15.50 62.73 -74.92
CA LYS A 59 16.77 62.10 -74.55
C LYS A 59 17.21 62.48 -73.13
N ALA A 60 17.08 63.75 -72.76
CA ALA A 60 17.37 64.22 -71.41
C ALA A 60 16.45 63.53 -70.37
N ASP A 61 15.15 63.48 -70.64
CA ASP A 61 14.15 62.81 -69.80
C ASP A 61 14.44 61.31 -69.63
N LEU A 62 14.76 60.60 -70.71
CA LEU A 62 15.12 59.19 -70.66
C LEU A 62 16.40 58.96 -69.85
N THR A 63 17.39 59.83 -70.02
CA THR A 63 18.65 59.76 -69.25
C THR A 63 18.37 59.95 -67.75
N GLN A 64 17.51 60.90 -67.40
CA GLN A 64 17.11 61.14 -66.02
C GLN A 64 16.37 59.92 -65.45
N LYS A 65 15.38 59.38 -66.16
CA LYS A 65 14.62 58.18 -65.74
C LYS A 65 15.53 56.96 -65.55
N LEU A 66 16.49 56.76 -66.46
CA LEU A 66 17.45 55.65 -66.38
C LEU A 66 18.36 55.80 -65.14
N ASN A 67 18.86 57.01 -64.88
CA ASN A 67 19.66 57.28 -63.69
C ASN A 67 18.86 57.05 -62.41
N THR A 68 17.61 57.53 -62.33
CA THR A 68 16.73 57.28 -61.18
C THR A 68 16.45 55.79 -60.99
N ALA A 69 16.14 55.06 -62.06
CA ALA A 69 15.90 53.62 -62.01
C ALA A 69 17.14 52.85 -61.53
N ASN A 70 18.33 53.20 -62.02
CA ASN A 70 19.58 52.60 -61.56
C ASN A 70 19.86 52.87 -60.07
N SER A 71 19.64 54.09 -59.59
CA SER A 71 19.79 54.40 -58.17
C SER A 71 18.78 53.64 -57.30
N SER A 72 17.52 53.56 -57.73
CA SER A 72 16.50 52.77 -57.03
C SER A 72 16.83 51.28 -56.99
N LEU A 73 17.32 50.71 -58.10
CA LEU A 73 17.71 49.31 -58.19
C LEU A 73 18.91 49.01 -57.28
N SER A 74 19.93 49.89 -57.29
CA SER A 74 21.09 49.76 -56.39
C SER A 74 20.66 49.80 -54.93
N ASN A 75 19.78 50.74 -54.56
CA ASN A 75 19.27 50.83 -53.19
C ASN A 75 18.45 49.60 -52.78
N LEU A 76 17.66 49.05 -53.71
CA LEU A 76 16.88 47.84 -53.47
C LEU A 76 17.78 46.63 -53.27
N SER A 77 18.84 46.47 -54.09
CA SER A 77 19.83 45.41 -53.93
C SER A 77 20.48 45.47 -52.55
N THR A 78 20.98 46.64 -52.14
CA THR A 78 21.62 46.80 -50.83
C THR A 78 20.66 46.48 -49.67
N LYS A 79 19.39 46.89 -49.77
CA LYS A 79 18.37 46.56 -48.77
C LYS A 79 18.09 45.07 -48.73
N TYR A 80 17.96 44.43 -49.89
CA TYR A 80 17.73 43.00 -50.00
C TYR A 80 18.89 42.20 -49.40
N ASP A 81 20.14 42.54 -49.74
CA ASP A 81 21.32 41.87 -49.21
C ASP A 81 21.41 42.00 -47.68
N LYS A 82 21.04 43.17 -47.14
CA LYS A 82 20.97 43.38 -45.69
C LYS A 82 19.86 42.54 -45.04
N GLU A 83 18.67 42.53 -45.61
CA GLU A 83 17.54 41.76 -45.09
C GLU A 83 17.84 40.26 -45.07
N VAL A 84 18.49 39.75 -46.12
CA VAL A 84 18.94 38.36 -46.19
C VAL A 84 19.95 38.05 -45.08
N ALA A 85 20.94 38.93 -44.87
CA ALA A 85 21.93 38.74 -43.81
C ALA A 85 21.31 38.78 -42.40
N ASP A 86 20.35 39.68 -42.18
CA ASP A 86 19.64 39.81 -40.91
C ASP A 86 18.78 38.55 -40.64
N HIS A 87 18.08 38.03 -41.66
CA HIS A 87 17.34 36.78 -41.56
C HIS A 87 18.23 35.55 -41.32
N ASP A 88 19.39 35.46 -41.98
CA ASP A 88 20.33 34.35 -41.76
C ASP A 88 20.83 34.32 -40.31
N LEU A 89 21.09 35.50 -39.72
CA LEU A 89 21.46 35.64 -38.31
C LEU A 89 20.31 35.23 -37.37
N GLU A 90 19.07 35.64 -37.70
CA GLU A 90 17.89 35.26 -36.93
C GLU A 90 17.64 33.75 -36.97
N ILE A 91 17.73 33.12 -38.15
CA ILE A 91 17.62 31.67 -38.32
C ILE A 91 18.69 30.96 -37.49
N ALA A 92 19.95 31.40 -37.56
CA ALA A 92 21.03 30.79 -36.78
C ALA A 92 20.80 30.92 -35.26
N SER A 93 20.29 32.06 -34.80
CA SER A 93 19.92 32.28 -33.40
C SER A 93 18.78 31.33 -32.97
N ASN A 94 17.71 31.25 -33.76
CA ASN A 94 16.56 30.39 -33.48
C ASN A 94 16.94 28.91 -33.44
N VAL A 95 17.81 28.46 -34.34
CA VAL A 95 18.35 27.09 -34.33
C VAL A 95 19.09 26.79 -33.02
N ARG A 96 19.93 27.72 -32.52
CA ARG A 96 20.61 27.55 -31.22
C ARG A 96 19.62 27.46 -30.07
N VAL A 97 18.64 28.36 -30.01
CA VAL A 97 17.62 28.34 -28.95
C VAL A 97 16.82 27.03 -28.99
N MET A 98 16.45 26.54 -30.17
CA MET A 98 15.76 25.25 -30.31
C MET A 98 16.61 24.07 -29.83
N GLN A 99 17.92 24.11 -30.08
CA GLN A 99 18.84 23.08 -29.61
C GLN A 99 18.97 23.08 -28.08
N GLU A 100 19.17 24.25 -27.46
CA GLU A 100 19.19 24.39 -26.01
C GLU A 100 17.87 23.93 -25.36
N MET A 101 16.73 24.25 -25.97
CA MET A 101 15.42 23.79 -25.49
C MET A 101 15.29 22.27 -25.57
N ARG A 102 15.76 21.64 -26.65
CA ARG A 102 15.75 20.18 -26.81
C ARG A 102 16.60 19.50 -25.74
N GLU A 103 17.80 20.01 -25.49
CA GLU A 103 18.69 19.48 -24.45
C GLU A 103 18.08 19.61 -23.05
N LYS A 104 17.51 20.80 -22.73
CA LYS A 104 16.81 21.02 -21.46
C LYS A 104 15.59 20.13 -21.29
N LEU A 105 14.85 19.86 -22.37
CA LEU A 105 13.69 18.97 -22.35
C LEU A 105 14.13 17.52 -22.10
N SER A 106 15.15 17.04 -22.82
CA SER A 106 15.72 15.70 -22.62
C SER A 106 16.19 15.49 -21.18
N ALA A 107 16.93 16.45 -20.63
CA ALA A 107 17.40 16.38 -19.23
C ALA A 107 16.25 16.39 -18.21
N LYS A 108 15.15 17.10 -18.50
CA LYS A 108 13.95 17.08 -17.66
C LYS A 108 13.23 15.74 -17.75
N ASP A 109 13.12 15.15 -18.93
CA ASP A 109 12.47 13.84 -19.12
C ASP A 109 13.25 12.72 -18.41
N GLU A 110 14.58 12.73 -18.49
CA GLU A 110 15.44 11.82 -17.72
C GLU A 110 15.22 11.96 -16.21
N LYS A 111 15.16 13.20 -15.71
CA LYS A 111 14.91 13.48 -14.29
C LYS A 111 13.51 13.03 -13.86
N ILE A 112 12.49 13.23 -14.69
CA ILE A 112 11.12 12.77 -14.41
C ILE A 112 11.09 11.24 -14.34
N SER A 113 11.76 10.56 -15.26
CA SER A 113 11.87 9.10 -15.27
C SER A 113 12.53 8.57 -14.00
N ALA A 114 13.65 9.18 -13.58
CA ALA A 114 14.34 8.83 -12.34
C ALA A 114 13.46 9.03 -11.10
N LEU A 115 12.80 10.20 -10.98
CA LEU A 115 11.90 10.51 -9.86
C LEU A 115 10.70 9.55 -9.81
N ASN A 116 10.15 9.15 -10.96
CA ASN A 116 9.07 8.16 -11.01
C ASN A 116 9.54 6.79 -10.51
N GLY A 117 10.77 6.37 -10.86
CA GLY A 117 11.35 5.13 -10.35
C GLY A 117 11.58 5.14 -8.83
N GLU A 118 12.08 6.26 -8.29
CA GLU A 118 12.23 6.45 -6.85
C GLU A 118 10.88 6.45 -6.13
N LEU A 119 9.88 7.13 -6.68
CA LEU A 119 8.53 7.18 -6.13
C LEU A 119 7.90 5.77 -6.07
N GLN A 120 8.04 4.98 -7.14
CA GLN A 120 7.55 3.61 -7.17
C GLN A 120 8.25 2.74 -6.11
N THR A 121 9.57 2.90 -5.96
CA THR A 121 10.35 2.19 -4.93
C THR A 121 9.89 2.57 -3.53
N ALA A 122 9.67 3.86 -3.25
CA ALA A 122 9.18 4.35 -1.98
C ALA A 122 7.76 3.84 -1.67
N GLN A 123 6.87 3.85 -2.67
CA GLN A 123 5.51 3.30 -2.54
C GLN A 123 5.52 1.81 -2.20
N ASN A 124 6.38 1.03 -2.86
CA ASN A 124 6.52 -0.40 -2.58
C ASN A 124 7.03 -0.65 -1.15
N LYS A 125 8.03 0.12 -0.68
CA LYS A 125 8.52 0.04 0.69
C LYS A 125 7.43 0.38 1.72
N ASN A 126 6.64 1.43 1.47
CA ASN A 126 5.54 1.77 2.38
C ASN A 126 4.47 0.66 2.45
N ARG A 127 4.12 0.05 1.31
CA ARG A 127 3.18 -1.09 1.30
C ARG A 127 3.73 -2.30 2.07
N ASP A 128 5.03 -2.55 1.98
CA ASP A 128 5.69 -3.61 2.74
C ASP A 128 5.67 -3.31 4.25
N TYR A 129 6.02 -2.08 4.65
CA TYR A 129 5.93 -1.66 6.05
C TYR A 129 4.51 -1.74 6.61
N ASP A 130 3.49 -1.29 5.85
CA ASP A 130 2.09 -1.43 6.26
C ASP A 130 1.70 -2.89 6.49
N SER A 131 2.21 -3.79 5.64
CA SER A 131 1.97 -5.24 5.77
C SER A 131 2.67 -5.80 7.01
N GLN A 132 3.93 -5.44 7.24
CA GLN A 132 4.67 -5.84 8.44
C GLN A 132 4.00 -5.33 9.72
N ILE A 133 3.53 -4.09 9.74
CA ILE A 133 2.81 -3.51 10.88
C ILE A 133 1.52 -4.28 11.17
N LYS A 134 0.74 -4.64 10.15
CA LYS A 134 -0.47 -5.47 10.33
C LYS A 134 -0.16 -6.84 10.94
N VAL A 135 0.92 -7.48 10.48
CA VAL A 135 1.37 -8.77 11.03
C VAL A 135 1.79 -8.62 12.48
N LEU A 136 2.61 -7.62 12.81
CA LEU A 136 3.05 -7.35 14.17
C LEU A 136 1.88 -7.04 15.11
N ASN A 137 0.93 -6.22 14.69
CA ASN A 137 -0.28 -5.93 15.47
C ASN A 137 -1.11 -7.19 15.75
N SER A 138 -1.22 -8.09 14.77
CA SER A 138 -1.92 -9.36 14.94
C SER A 138 -1.19 -10.28 15.92
N GLN A 139 0.16 -10.31 15.86
CA GLN A 139 0.99 -11.05 16.80
C GLN A 139 0.90 -10.49 18.23
N MET A 140 0.88 -9.17 18.38
CA MET A 140 0.70 -8.52 19.69
C MET A 140 -0.65 -8.91 20.29
N ALA A 141 -1.75 -8.76 19.54
CA ALA A 141 -3.08 -9.14 20.02
C ALA A 141 -3.15 -10.63 20.45
N THR A 142 -2.52 -11.52 19.69
CA THR A 142 -2.44 -12.95 20.04
C THR A 142 -1.64 -13.18 21.33
N LYS A 143 -0.53 -12.45 21.51
CA LYS A 143 0.30 -12.54 22.72
C LYS A 143 -0.40 -11.97 23.94
N ASP A 144 -1.12 -10.86 23.79
CA ASP A 144 -1.90 -10.25 24.87
C ASP A 144 -2.98 -11.20 25.36
N GLN A 145 -3.69 -11.88 24.45
CA GLN A 145 -4.66 -12.93 24.81
C GLN A 145 -3.99 -14.09 25.55
N ALA A 146 -2.83 -14.57 25.07
CA ALA A 146 -2.09 -15.64 25.73
C ALA A 146 -1.61 -15.25 27.13
N ILE A 147 -1.21 -13.98 27.34
CA ILE A 147 -0.85 -13.45 28.66
C ILE A 147 -2.08 -13.45 29.58
N GLU A 148 -3.22 -12.95 29.11
CA GLU A 148 -4.45 -12.93 29.90
C GLU A 148 -4.89 -14.34 30.32
N ASP A 149 -4.83 -15.32 29.40
CA ASP A 149 -5.14 -16.71 29.70
C ASP A 149 -4.18 -17.32 30.73
N ILE A 150 -2.87 -17.03 30.63
CA ILE A 150 -1.89 -17.48 31.63
C ILE A 150 -2.15 -16.83 32.98
N SER A 151 -2.45 -15.54 33.02
CA SER A 151 -2.78 -14.82 34.25
C SER A 151 -3.98 -15.44 34.95
N ARG A 152 -5.07 -15.72 34.23
CA ARG A 152 -6.26 -16.39 34.79
C ARG A 152 -5.92 -17.78 35.34
N ARG A 153 -5.14 -18.58 34.62
CA ARG A 153 -4.70 -19.91 35.08
C ARG A 153 -3.81 -19.83 36.32
N LEU A 154 -2.96 -18.81 36.40
CA LEU A 154 -2.11 -18.57 37.56
C LEU A 154 -2.96 -18.21 38.78
N ASP A 155 -3.95 -17.34 38.62
CA ASP A 155 -4.87 -16.96 39.69
C ASP A 155 -5.63 -18.19 40.22
N SER A 156 -6.19 -19.03 39.35
CA SER A 156 -6.83 -20.29 39.76
C SER A 156 -5.87 -21.24 40.49
N ALA A 157 -4.64 -21.39 40.00
CA ALA A 157 -3.65 -22.24 40.66
C ALA A 157 -3.24 -21.72 42.05
N VAL A 158 -3.23 -20.39 42.24
CA VAL A 158 -2.98 -19.76 43.54
C VAL A 158 -4.15 -20.03 44.49
N GLU A 159 -5.40 -19.91 44.04
CA GLU A 159 -6.58 -20.24 44.84
C GLU A 159 -6.61 -21.71 45.27
N ASP A 160 -6.35 -22.64 44.34
CA ASP A 160 -6.26 -24.07 44.62
C ASP A 160 -5.17 -24.39 45.65
N ARG A 161 -3.99 -23.78 45.50
CA ARG A 161 -2.89 -23.93 46.47
C ARG A 161 -3.32 -23.45 47.86
N ASP A 162 -3.97 -22.28 47.95
CA ASP A 162 -4.40 -21.72 49.22
C ASP A 162 -5.49 -22.57 49.87
N HIS A 163 -6.37 -23.19 49.08
CA HIS A 163 -7.32 -24.19 49.55
C HIS A 163 -6.63 -25.43 50.13
N LEU A 164 -5.69 -26.03 49.38
CA LEU A 164 -4.93 -27.21 49.82
C LEU A 164 -4.13 -26.94 51.10
N LEU A 165 -3.58 -25.73 51.27
CA LEU A 165 -2.89 -25.34 52.50
C LEU A 165 -3.85 -25.32 53.71
N LYS A 166 -5.06 -24.77 53.54
CA LYS A 166 -6.08 -24.78 54.61
C LYS A 166 -6.53 -26.19 54.97
N GLU A 167 -6.75 -27.05 53.98
CA GLU A 167 -7.10 -28.47 54.22
C GLU A 167 -5.97 -29.20 54.95
N ARG A 168 -4.71 -28.98 54.53
CA ARG A 168 -3.55 -29.54 55.20
C ARG A 168 -3.49 -29.12 56.67
N ASP A 169 -3.70 -27.84 56.96
CA ASP A 169 -3.67 -27.34 58.34
C ASP A 169 -4.81 -27.92 59.19
N LYS A 170 -6.01 -28.06 58.61
CA LYS A 170 -7.13 -28.75 59.25
C LYS A 170 -6.81 -30.20 59.58
N LEU A 171 -6.25 -30.96 58.62
CA LEU A 171 -5.86 -32.35 58.84
C LEU A 171 -4.76 -32.50 59.90
N ILE A 172 -3.81 -31.57 59.98
CA ILE A 172 -2.82 -31.54 61.06
C ILE A 172 -3.49 -31.35 62.42
N ALA A 173 -4.44 -30.41 62.52
CA ALA A 173 -5.18 -30.17 63.76
C ALA A 173 -6.03 -31.39 64.17
N GLU A 174 -6.76 -32.00 63.24
CA GLU A 174 -7.54 -33.22 63.49
C GLU A 174 -6.65 -34.39 63.91
N LYS A 175 -5.50 -34.55 63.26
CA LYS A 175 -4.50 -35.57 63.65
C LYS A 175 -4.01 -35.34 65.08
N ALA A 176 -3.67 -34.10 65.45
CA ALA A 176 -3.22 -33.78 66.79
C ALA A 176 -4.29 -34.07 67.86
N GLU A 177 -5.56 -33.82 67.54
CA GLU A 177 -6.68 -34.14 68.43
C GLU A 177 -6.89 -35.65 68.57
N LEU A 178 -6.82 -36.41 67.47
CA LEU A 178 -6.85 -37.88 67.52
C LEU A 178 -5.69 -38.44 68.34
N GLU A 179 -4.47 -37.90 68.19
CA GLU A 179 -3.31 -38.30 68.99
C GLU A 179 -3.55 -38.07 70.49
N LYS A 180 -4.18 -36.97 70.90
CA LYS A 180 -4.60 -36.74 72.30
C LYS A 180 -5.64 -37.77 72.75
N GLN A 181 -6.67 -38.02 71.96
CA GLN A 181 -7.70 -39.02 72.27
C GLN A 181 -7.08 -40.42 72.44
N PHE A 182 -6.11 -40.79 71.59
CA PHE A 182 -5.37 -42.04 71.73
C PHE A 182 -4.57 -42.09 73.05
N GLN A 183 -3.90 -41.01 73.43
CA GLN A 183 -3.19 -40.94 74.72
C GLN A 183 -4.15 -41.10 75.90
N ASP A 184 -5.31 -40.45 75.87
CA ASP A 184 -6.34 -40.57 76.90
C ASP A 184 -6.89 -41.99 77.01
N ILE A 185 -7.15 -42.66 75.88
CA ILE A 185 -7.57 -44.07 75.86
C ILE A 185 -6.49 -44.97 76.48
N VAL A 186 -5.20 -44.72 76.19
CA VAL A 186 -4.09 -45.46 76.81
C VAL A 186 -4.11 -45.29 78.33
N VAL A 187 -4.31 -44.06 78.83
CA VAL A 187 -4.42 -43.78 80.27
C VAL A 187 -5.66 -44.46 80.87
N LEU A 188 -6.82 -44.43 80.20
CA LEU A 188 -8.04 -45.09 80.66
C LEU A 188 -7.86 -46.61 80.74
N ARG A 189 -7.22 -47.23 79.73
CA ARG A 189 -6.89 -48.66 79.76
C ARG A 189 -6.00 -49.01 80.96
N GLN A 190 -5.00 -48.17 81.26
CA GLN A 190 -4.17 -48.34 82.46
C GLN A 190 -4.98 -48.23 83.76
N LYS A 191 -5.90 -47.26 83.86
CA LYS A 191 -6.79 -47.11 85.03
C LYS A 191 -7.71 -48.32 85.21
N VAL A 192 -8.32 -48.82 84.12
CA VAL A 192 -9.16 -50.03 84.16
C VAL A 192 -8.35 -51.24 84.60
N GLN A 193 -7.14 -51.43 84.08
CA GLN A 193 -6.26 -52.52 84.53
C GLN A 193 -5.93 -52.42 86.02
N ARG A 194 -5.61 -51.22 86.54
CA ARG A 194 -5.40 -51.01 87.99
C ARG A 194 -6.63 -51.35 88.81
N LEU A 195 -7.81 -50.87 88.40
CA LEU A 195 -9.07 -51.19 89.08
C LEU A 195 -9.39 -52.68 89.05
N GLN A 196 -9.11 -53.37 87.94
CA GLN A 196 -9.26 -54.83 87.87
C GLN A 196 -8.33 -55.55 88.86
N VAL A 197 -7.08 -55.10 88.99
CA VAL A 197 -6.14 -55.63 89.99
C VAL A 197 -6.63 -55.35 91.42
N GLU A 198 -7.12 -54.14 91.69
CA GLU A 198 -7.68 -53.75 92.99
C GLU A 198 -8.96 -54.52 93.35
N LEU A 199 -9.85 -54.77 92.38
CA LEU A 199 -11.04 -55.59 92.58
C LEU A 199 -10.68 -57.05 92.84
N LEU A 200 -9.70 -57.60 92.13
CA LEU A 200 -9.20 -58.95 92.41
C LEU A 200 -8.54 -59.02 93.79
N ALA A 201 -7.77 -58.01 94.19
CA ALA A 201 -7.19 -57.90 95.52
C ALA A 201 -8.27 -57.78 96.60
N SER A 202 -9.30 -56.97 96.36
CA SER A 202 -10.45 -56.78 97.27
C SER A 202 -11.28 -58.05 97.40
N LYS A 203 -11.61 -58.72 96.28
CA LYS A 203 -12.26 -60.04 96.30
C LYS A 203 -11.42 -61.08 97.02
N LYS A 204 -10.09 -61.08 96.84
CA LYS A 204 -9.18 -61.97 97.57
C LYS A 204 -9.16 -61.69 99.08
N LEU A 205 -9.16 -60.43 99.49
CA LEU A 205 -9.28 -60.04 100.90
C LEU A 205 -10.65 -60.40 101.49
N GLU A 206 -11.72 -60.24 100.72
CA GLU A 206 -13.06 -60.65 101.13
C GLU A 206 -13.14 -62.18 101.25
N TRP A 207 -12.58 -62.94 100.31
CA TRP A 207 -12.45 -64.39 100.40
C TRP A 207 -11.59 -64.85 101.59
N LEU A 208 -10.58 -64.08 101.98
CA LEU A 208 -9.83 -64.29 103.23
C LEU A 208 -10.71 -64.01 104.47
N ARG A 209 -11.50 -62.93 104.47
CA ARG A 209 -12.38 -62.54 105.60
C ARG A 209 -13.61 -63.45 105.76
N ARG A 210 -14.14 -63.99 104.66
CA ARG A 210 -15.27 -64.94 104.62
C ARG A 210 -14.82 -66.41 104.80
N GLY A 211 -13.53 -66.66 105.05
CA GLY A 211 -12.98 -67.99 105.34
C GLY A 211 -12.87 -68.94 104.14
N PHE A 212 -13.07 -68.47 102.91
CA PHE A 212 -13.07 -69.33 101.71
C PHE A 212 -11.67 -69.89 101.38
N TYR A 213 -10.61 -69.21 101.82
CA TYR A 213 -9.23 -69.71 101.74
C TYR A 213 -8.76 -70.53 102.96
N GLY A 214 -9.67 -70.88 103.88
CA GLY A 214 -9.42 -71.79 105.00
C GLY A 214 -9.60 -73.28 104.68
N GLY A 215 -10.04 -73.64 103.46
CA GLY A 215 -10.32 -75.01 103.06
C GLY A 215 -9.11 -75.86 102.63
N ALA A 216 -7.90 -75.28 102.56
CA ALA A 216 -6.70 -75.96 102.05
C ALA A 216 -5.93 -76.79 103.10
N ARG A 217 -6.59 -77.23 104.18
CA ARG A 217 -6.00 -78.07 105.24
C ARG A 217 -6.67 -79.43 105.44
N LEU A 218 -7.37 -79.97 104.43
CA LEU A 218 -7.86 -81.35 104.46
C LEU A 218 -7.33 -82.14 103.26
N LYS A 219 -6.45 -83.11 103.57
CA LYS A 219 -5.71 -83.97 102.64
C LYS A 219 -6.61 -85.05 102.01
N GLY A 220 -6.28 -85.43 100.77
CA GLY A 220 -7.09 -86.17 99.80
C GLY A 220 -7.54 -87.60 100.13
N GLY A 221 -7.21 -88.17 101.29
CA GLY A 221 -7.65 -89.52 101.69
C GLY A 221 -9.02 -89.56 102.36
N ALA A 222 -9.40 -88.51 103.10
CA ALA A 222 -10.61 -88.51 103.92
C ALA A 222 -11.89 -88.09 103.16
N ARG A 223 -11.76 -87.49 101.96
CA ARG A 223 -12.88 -87.07 101.11
C ARG A 223 -13.38 -88.17 100.17
N LEU A 224 -12.68 -89.30 100.10
CA LEU A 224 -13.03 -90.43 99.22
C LEU A 224 -13.96 -91.46 99.88
N MET A 225 -14.03 -91.47 101.22
CA MET A 225 -14.81 -92.46 101.98
C MET A 225 -16.23 -92.00 102.34
N SER A 226 -16.53 -90.70 102.24
CA SER A 226 -17.86 -90.15 102.46
C SER A 226 -18.48 -89.70 101.14
N MET A 227 -19.03 -90.67 100.41
CA MET A 227 -20.39 -90.64 99.86
C MET A 227 -20.45 -91.32 98.51
N ASN A 228 -20.75 -92.61 98.62
CA ASN A 228 -21.20 -93.50 97.59
C ASN A 228 -22.70 -93.76 97.84
N LYS A 229 -23.62 -93.21 97.01
CA LYS A 229 -24.93 -93.80 96.61
C LYS A 229 -25.83 -92.82 95.84
N LYS A 230 -26.04 -93.17 94.55
CA LYS A 230 -27.27 -93.11 93.73
C LYS A 230 -28.19 -91.88 93.79
N GLN A 231 -28.36 -91.22 92.63
CA GLN A 231 -29.59 -91.29 91.82
C GLN A 231 -29.38 -90.79 90.37
N LYS A 232 -29.90 -91.59 89.42
CA LYS A 232 -30.06 -91.34 87.96
C LYS A 232 -31.22 -90.35 87.76
N ARG A 233 -31.11 -89.26 86.97
CA ARG A 233 -31.33 -89.06 85.50
C ARG A 233 -32.30 -87.84 85.36
N PRO A 234 -32.52 -87.20 84.18
CA PRO A 234 -31.87 -87.34 82.88
C PRO A 234 -31.43 -85.99 82.23
N THR A 235 -30.85 -86.16 81.05
CA THR A 235 -30.46 -85.23 79.98
C THR A 235 -31.50 -84.18 79.57
N ASP A 236 -31.04 -83.05 79.04
CA ASP A 236 -31.39 -82.64 77.67
C ASP A 236 -30.36 -81.65 77.09
N ALA A 237 -29.91 -81.99 75.88
CA ALA A 237 -29.08 -81.16 75.02
C ALA A 237 -29.99 -80.38 74.07
N SER A 238 -29.68 -79.11 73.81
CA SER A 238 -30.18 -78.41 72.64
C SER A 238 -29.12 -77.42 72.18
N SER A 239 -28.19 -77.89 71.34
CA SER A 239 -27.43 -77.03 70.44
C SER A 239 -28.31 -76.76 69.23
N ALA A 240 -29.02 -75.64 69.26
CA ALA A 240 -29.80 -75.16 68.12
C ALA A 240 -28.84 -74.55 67.08
N ASP A 241 -28.44 -75.35 66.10
CA ASP A 241 -27.83 -74.84 64.86
C ASP A 241 -28.93 -74.16 64.04
N LEU A 242 -28.90 -72.82 64.02
CA LEU A 242 -29.75 -71.99 63.15
C LEU A 242 -28.96 -71.66 61.89
N ASN A 243 -29.52 -71.97 60.72
CA ASN A 243 -28.96 -71.53 59.45
C ASN A 243 -29.40 -70.08 59.19
N VAL A 244 -28.44 -69.15 59.06
CA VAL A 244 -28.71 -67.72 58.94
C VAL A 244 -28.12 -67.20 57.64
N GLU A 245 -28.96 -66.67 56.75
CA GLU A 245 -28.50 -65.96 55.55
C GLU A 245 -28.46 -64.45 55.81
N VAL A 246 -27.29 -63.85 55.57
CA VAL A 246 -27.09 -62.40 55.64
C VAL A 246 -27.12 -61.85 54.23
N ARG A 247 -28.10 -60.98 53.93
CA ARG A 247 -28.17 -60.29 52.64
C ARG A 247 -27.17 -59.13 52.60
N ARG A 248 -26.76 -58.72 51.39
CA ARG A 248 -25.77 -57.64 51.16
C ARG A 248 -26.24 -56.25 51.63
N ASP A 249 -27.51 -56.14 52.06
CA ASP A 249 -28.16 -54.97 52.65
C ASP A 249 -28.24 -55.00 54.18
N GLY A 250 -27.70 -56.05 54.84
CA GLY A 250 -27.60 -56.15 56.29
C GLY A 250 -28.84 -56.68 57.03
N THR A 251 -29.88 -57.13 56.31
CA THR A 251 -31.08 -57.72 56.92
C THR A 251 -30.94 -59.23 57.17
N VAL A 252 -31.50 -59.73 58.28
CA VAL A 252 -31.37 -61.14 58.74
C VAL A 252 -32.74 -61.82 58.76
N LYS A 253 -32.86 -62.99 58.09
CA LYS A 253 -34.08 -63.82 58.08
C LYS A 253 -33.74 -65.28 58.40
N ILE A 254 -34.51 -65.90 59.30
CA ILE A 254 -34.38 -67.32 59.68
C ILE A 254 -35.33 -68.14 58.79
N VAL A 255 -34.81 -69.13 58.06
CA VAL A 255 -35.59 -69.98 57.15
C VAL A 255 -35.69 -71.40 57.73
N PRO A 256 -36.90 -71.99 57.87
CA PRO A 256 -37.06 -73.40 58.23
C PRO A 256 -36.49 -74.32 57.15
N ILE A 257 -35.80 -75.37 57.57
CA ILE A 257 -35.09 -76.31 56.70
C ILE A 257 -36.10 -77.30 56.09
N GLU A 258 -36.47 -77.12 54.82
CA GLU A 258 -37.12 -78.18 54.03
C GLU A 258 -36.09 -78.81 53.09
N THR A 259 -35.87 -80.10 53.31
CA THR A 259 -34.97 -80.98 52.59
C THR A 259 -35.71 -81.69 51.45
N ASN A 260 -35.03 -81.75 50.29
CA ASN A 260 -35.03 -82.80 49.27
C ASN A 260 -35.52 -82.48 47.83
N SER A 261 -34.51 -82.48 46.94
CA SER A 261 -34.40 -83.18 45.64
C SER A 261 -34.78 -82.41 44.35
N PRO A 262 -34.26 -82.82 43.16
CA PRO A 262 -32.96 -82.43 42.58
C PRO A 262 -33.16 -81.71 41.20
N PRO A 263 -32.11 -81.36 40.43
CA PRO A 263 -32.10 -80.19 39.55
C PRO A 263 -32.81 -80.43 38.22
N ASN A 264 -33.43 -79.38 37.67
CA ASN A 264 -33.74 -79.32 36.25
C ASN A 264 -33.12 -78.06 35.66
N GLY A 265 -32.13 -78.27 34.78
CA GLY A 265 -31.47 -77.19 34.08
C GLY A 265 -32.32 -76.65 32.95
N ALA A 266 -32.34 -75.32 32.78
CA ALA A 266 -32.24 -74.60 31.52
C ALA A 266 -32.44 -73.09 31.78
N THR A 267 -31.51 -72.30 31.25
CA THR A 267 -31.59 -70.86 30.94
C THR A 267 -32.84 -70.52 30.10
N PRO A 268 -33.27 -69.25 29.97
CA PRO A 268 -32.51 -67.99 30.05
C PRO A 268 -32.75 -67.14 31.30
#